data_AF-A0A1I7L8R5-F1
#
_entry.id   AF-A0A1I7L8R5-F1
#
_cell.length_a   1.000
_cell.length_b   1.000
_cell.length_c   1.000
_cell.angle_alpha   90.00
_cell.angle_beta   90.00
_cell.angle_gamma   90.00
#
_symmetry.space_group_name_H-M   'P 1'
#
loop_
_entity.id
_entity.type
_entity.pdbx_description
1 polymer ?
#
loop_
_entity_poly.entity_id
_entity_poly.type
_entity_poly.pdbx_seq_one_letter_code
_entity_poly.pdbx_strand_id
1 'polypeptide(L)'
;MDGVPGISQDPILPGQSFTYEFVAGPSGTRWYHSHVFEMDQIPNGLFGPLIIEPVNSKDPYPEDRDMTLTLSTWGYQSNPGFDYGMQASGGMGQMMMGGGTMTSSSQGLTYFINGDIPEALAPVTVHAGEKLRLRLINASASESYWLTMDKGSFLVTHTDGNPLDTPIPVSDLYIAPAERYDIVVTPPQTGKWYLRSKIAGQETVRIPFYTQGQVSEGPPPAPSWSYTNSSADGGSLAKVDQHFVLTPSGGMMMGPSWTINGASYPNTAPLRIGKGNRVRIEMQNMSMMEHPMHPHGHSFEITSFNGRVLARPLIKDVVNLRPMERCTIEFLANNPGNRFFHCHNLQHMRDGLATVVEYADYPLPHVDKWRIEPDFVKTDGMAFKREMRDLQFR
;
A
#
# COMPACT_ATOMS: atom_id res chain seq x y z
N MET A 1 8.72 -17.45 8.20
CA MET A 1 9.84 -16.49 8.01
C MET A 1 9.32 -15.28 7.25
N ASP A 2 9.85 -14.08 7.50
CA ASP A 2 9.31 -12.80 6.99
C ASP A 2 9.97 -12.32 5.67
N GLY A 3 11.20 -12.74 5.37
CA GLY A 3 11.82 -12.50 4.04
C GLY A 3 12.52 -11.14 3.87
N VAL A 4 12.88 -10.48 4.96
CA VAL A 4 13.52 -9.14 4.95
C VAL A 4 15.02 -9.26 5.30
N PRO A 5 15.93 -8.99 4.34
CA PRO A 5 17.37 -8.97 4.56
C PRO A 5 17.79 -8.09 5.74
N GLY A 6 18.66 -8.61 6.61
CA GLY A 6 19.17 -7.87 7.77
C GLY A 6 18.19 -7.71 8.93
N ILE A 7 16.93 -8.15 8.78
CA ILE A 7 15.92 -8.16 9.85
C ILE A 7 15.54 -9.59 10.23
N SER A 8 15.07 -10.36 9.26
CA SER A 8 14.57 -11.72 9.50
C SER A 8 15.41 -12.82 8.86
N GLN A 9 16.23 -12.49 7.85
CA GLN A 9 17.15 -13.42 7.20
C GLN A 9 18.26 -12.70 6.42
N ASP A 10 19.20 -13.47 5.86
CA ASP A 10 20.10 -13.02 4.80
C ASP A 10 19.44 -13.18 3.41
N PRO A 11 19.86 -12.41 2.39
CA PRO A 11 19.34 -12.58 1.03
C PRO A 11 19.77 -13.93 0.43
N ILE A 12 18.94 -14.48 -0.46
CA ILE A 12 19.25 -15.70 -1.19
C ILE A 12 20.24 -15.34 -2.31
N LEU A 13 21.47 -15.88 -2.24
CA LEU A 13 22.51 -15.58 -3.24
C LEU A 13 22.26 -16.32 -4.57
N PRO A 14 22.82 -15.82 -5.70
CA PRO A 14 22.71 -16.50 -6.99
C PRO A 14 23.13 -17.98 -6.93
N GLY A 15 22.29 -18.86 -7.49
CA GLY A 15 22.51 -20.31 -7.49
C GLY A 15 22.17 -21.03 -6.18
N GLN A 16 21.78 -20.32 -5.12
CA GLN A 16 21.33 -20.92 -3.87
C GLN A 16 19.83 -21.18 -3.85
N SER A 17 19.38 -21.93 -2.84
CA SER A 17 17.97 -22.24 -2.61
C SER A 17 17.63 -22.02 -1.14
N PHE A 18 16.40 -21.60 -0.91
CA PHE A 18 15.85 -21.41 0.43
C PHE A 18 14.38 -21.84 0.42
N THR A 19 13.92 -22.46 1.50
CA THR A 19 12.52 -22.89 1.65
C THR A 19 11.82 -21.95 2.63
N TYR A 20 10.82 -21.22 2.13
CA TYR A 20 9.88 -20.50 2.99
C TYR A 20 8.79 -21.45 3.45
N GLU A 21 8.77 -21.73 4.75
CA GLU A 21 7.67 -22.42 5.43
C GLU A 21 6.94 -21.44 6.34
N PHE A 22 5.61 -21.41 6.22
CA PHE A 22 4.75 -20.56 7.02
C PHE A 22 3.35 -21.18 7.16
N VAL A 23 2.64 -20.80 8.21
CA VAL A 23 1.22 -21.10 8.36
C VAL A 23 0.44 -20.07 7.56
N ALA A 24 -0.32 -20.51 6.56
CA ALA A 24 -1.13 -19.64 5.73
C ALA A 24 -2.33 -19.10 6.53
N GLY A 25 -2.20 -17.88 7.04
CA GLY A 25 -3.26 -17.18 7.75
C GLY A 25 -2.89 -15.74 8.11
N PRO A 26 -3.89 -14.87 8.36
CA PRO A 26 -5.33 -15.13 8.26
C PRO A 26 -5.80 -15.27 6.80
N SER A 27 -6.99 -15.83 6.60
CA SER A 27 -7.64 -15.86 5.28
C SER A 27 -7.79 -14.46 4.69
N GLY A 28 -8.02 -14.39 3.37
CA GLY A 28 -8.27 -13.17 2.62
C GLY A 28 -7.25 -12.89 1.52
N THR A 29 -7.39 -11.72 0.90
CA THR A 29 -6.53 -11.22 -0.17
C THR A 29 -5.17 -10.78 0.39
N ARG A 30 -4.17 -11.63 0.22
CA ARG A 30 -2.75 -11.34 0.49
C ARG A 30 -1.99 -11.29 -0.83
N TRP A 31 -0.71 -10.99 -0.74
CA TRP A 31 0.20 -10.96 -1.87
C TRP A 31 1.63 -11.14 -1.36
N TYR A 32 2.55 -11.50 -2.25
CA TYR A 32 3.97 -11.53 -1.97
C TYR A 32 4.70 -10.54 -2.88
N HIS A 33 5.83 -10.02 -2.43
CA HIS A 33 6.77 -9.26 -3.25
C HIS A 33 8.20 -9.43 -2.73
N SER A 34 9.18 -9.07 -3.56
CA SER A 34 10.58 -9.07 -3.12
C SER A 34 10.85 -7.99 -2.08
N HIS A 35 11.73 -8.29 -1.12
CA HIS A 35 12.29 -7.34 -0.17
C HIS A 35 13.81 -7.14 -0.36
N VAL A 36 14.27 -7.28 -1.60
CA VAL A 36 15.67 -7.05 -2.00
C VAL A 36 15.69 -6.19 -3.25
N PHE A 37 16.40 -5.06 -3.23
CA PHE A 37 16.44 -4.12 -4.35
C PHE A 37 15.03 -3.80 -4.86
N GLU A 38 14.13 -3.42 -3.95
CA GLU A 38 12.68 -3.44 -4.17
C GLU A 38 12.27 -2.48 -5.30
N MET A 39 12.95 -1.34 -5.43
CA MET A 39 12.78 -0.39 -6.53
C MET A 39 13.14 -0.96 -7.90
N ASP A 40 13.91 -2.05 -7.95
CA ASP A 40 14.24 -2.76 -9.20
C ASP A 40 13.38 -4.03 -9.34
N GLN A 41 13.32 -4.86 -8.31
CA GLN A 41 12.70 -6.17 -8.40
C GLN A 41 11.18 -6.13 -8.51
N ILE A 42 10.51 -5.22 -7.79
CA ILE A 42 9.05 -5.14 -7.80
C ILE A 42 8.55 -4.57 -9.13
N PRO A 43 9.01 -3.41 -9.63
CA PRO A 43 8.61 -2.93 -10.96
C PRO A 43 8.89 -3.93 -12.09
N ASN A 44 9.93 -4.75 -11.97
CA ASN A 44 10.25 -5.80 -12.95
C ASN A 44 9.49 -7.13 -12.72
N GLY A 45 8.47 -7.15 -11.85
CA GLY A 45 7.48 -8.22 -11.78
C GLY A 45 7.68 -9.25 -10.66
N LEU A 46 8.59 -9.04 -9.70
CA LEU A 46 8.76 -9.95 -8.56
C LEU A 46 7.73 -9.70 -7.45
N PHE A 47 6.46 -9.95 -7.79
CA PHE A 47 5.31 -9.94 -6.90
C PHE A 47 4.22 -10.88 -7.42
N GLY A 48 3.21 -11.17 -6.60
CA GLY A 48 2.04 -11.92 -7.05
C GLY A 48 0.94 -12.02 -5.99
N PRO A 49 -0.32 -12.25 -6.40
CA PRO A 49 -1.41 -12.46 -5.47
C PRO A 49 -1.22 -13.75 -4.66
N LEU A 50 -1.63 -13.72 -3.40
CA LEU A 50 -1.67 -14.87 -2.51
C LEU A 50 -3.05 -14.89 -1.83
N ILE A 51 -3.98 -15.67 -2.37
CA ILE A 51 -5.33 -15.76 -1.81
C ILE A 51 -5.38 -16.92 -0.81
N ILE A 52 -5.71 -16.62 0.44
CA ILE A 52 -5.85 -17.63 1.49
C ILE A 52 -7.35 -17.86 1.73
N GLU A 53 -7.85 -19.01 1.31
CA GLU A 53 -9.26 -19.38 1.52
C GLU A 53 -9.53 -19.81 2.97
N PRO A 54 -10.71 -19.52 3.51
CA PRO A 54 -11.10 -20.01 4.83
C PRO A 54 -11.33 -21.54 4.82
N VAL A 55 -10.71 -22.25 5.77
CA VAL A 55 -10.77 -23.74 5.83
C VAL A 55 -12.12 -24.26 6.35
N ASN A 56 -12.83 -23.49 7.20
CA ASN A 56 -14.05 -23.95 7.90
C ASN A 56 -15.13 -22.85 8.06
N SER A 57 -15.02 -21.76 7.31
CA SER A 57 -16.05 -20.73 7.28
C SER A 57 -16.29 -20.32 5.83
N LYS A 58 -17.48 -19.79 5.55
CA LYS A 58 -17.70 -19.08 4.30
C LYS A 58 -17.28 -17.63 4.49
N ASP A 59 -16.86 -17.01 3.40
CA ASP A 59 -16.77 -15.57 3.37
C ASP A 59 -18.14 -14.96 3.77
N PRO A 60 -18.17 -13.93 4.63
CA PRO A 60 -19.43 -13.34 5.10
C PRO A 60 -20.23 -12.65 3.98
N TYR A 61 -19.60 -12.36 2.83
CA TYR A 61 -20.20 -11.58 1.74
C TYR A 61 -20.30 -12.39 0.46
N PRO A 62 -21.41 -13.10 0.21
CA PRO A 62 -21.53 -13.98 -0.95
C PRO A 62 -21.48 -13.20 -2.27
N GLU A 63 -20.71 -13.74 -3.21
CA GLU A 63 -20.55 -13.30 -4.59
C GLU A 63 -20.99 -14.40 -5.57
N ASP A 64 -21.36 -13.98 -6.78
CA ASP A 64 -21.64 -14.93 -7.88
C ASP A 64 -20.33 -15.33 -8.59
N ARG A 65 -19.35 -14.41 -8.62
CA ARG A 65 -18.03 -14.62 -9.22
C ARG A 65 -16.96 -13.78 -8.51
N ASP A 66 -15.75 -14.31 -8.44
CA ASP A 66 -14.57 -13.68 -7.85
C ASP A 66 -13.47 -13.48 -8.91
N MET A 67 -12.84 -12.31 -8.91
CA MET A 67 -11.71 -11.97 -9.77
C MET A 67 -10.65 -11.20 -8.99
N THR A 68 -9.39 -11.57 -9.19
CA THR A 68 -8.24 -10.80 -8.66
C THR A 68 -7.73 -9.82 -9.70
N LEU A 69 -7.51 -8.58 -9.28
CA LEU A 69 -6.98 -7.48 -10.07
C LEU A 69 -5.75 -6.91 -9.36
N THR A 70 -4.57 -7.30 -9.84
CA THR A 70 -3.29 -6.77 -9.40
C THR A 70 -2.92 -5.58 -10.28
N LEU A 71 -2.93 -4.39 -9.67
CA LEU A 71 -2.51 -3.13 -10.27
C LEU A 71 -1.01 -2.97 -10.04
N SER A 72 -0.26 -2.65 -11.09
CA SER A 72 1.17 -2.38 -10.98
C SER A 72 1.63 -1.34 -11.99
N THR A 73 2.86 -0.86 -11.81
CA THR A 73 3.52 0.03 -12.76
C THR A 73 4.94 -0.44 -13.11
N TRP A 74 5.37 -0.09 -14.31
CA TRP A 74 6.75 -0.24 -14.76
C TRP A 74 7.24 1.06 -15.37
N GLY A 75 8.49 1.41 -15.12
CA GLY A 75 9.13 2.63 -15.61
C GLY A 75 9.83 3.39 -14.49
N TYR A 76 10.56 4.43 -14.88
CA TYR A 76 11.32 5.26 -13.95
C TYR A 76 10.57 6.57 -13.70
N GLN A 77 10.31 6.87 -12.42
CA GLN A 77 9.85 8.18 -11.99
C GLN A 77 11.04 9.00 -11.52
N SER A 78 11.22 10.19 -12.08
CA SER A 78 12.20 11.15 -11.56
C SER A 78 11.79 11.75 -10.21
N ASN A 79 10.50 11.65 -9.84
CA ASN A 79 9.97 12.10 -8.55
C ASN A 79 8.72 11.28 -8.14
N PRO A 80 8.90 10.11 -7.50
CA PRO A 80 7.81 9.19 -7.20
C PRO A 80 6.92 9.68 -6.05
N GLY A 81 5.60 9.54 -6.22
CA GLY A 81 4.56 9.83 -5.22
C GLY A 81 3.58 10.95 -5.62
N PHE A 82 2.37 10.93 -5.06
CA PHE A 82 1.32 11.88 -5.42
C PHE A 82 1.36 13.17 -4.57
N ASP A 83 1.59 14.31 -5.22
CA ASP A 83 1.48 15.64 -4.60
C ASP A 83 0.01 16.11 -4.60
N TYR A 84 -0.63 16.05 -3.44
CA TYR A 84 -2.01 16.51 -3.24
C TYR A 84 -2.21 18.01 -3.53
N GLY A 85 -1.15 18.83 -3.48
CA GLY A 85 -1.20 20.24 -3.83
C GLY A 85 -1.64 20.49 -5.28
N MET A 86 -1.38 19.56 -6.19
CA MET A 86 -1.79 19.66 -7.60
C MET A 86 -3.30 19.47 -7.82
N GLN A 87 -4.00 18.73 -6.96
CA GLN A 87 -5.45 18.51 -7.09
C GLN A 87 -6.26 19.66 -6.48
N ALA A 88 -5.76 20.27 -5.40
CA ALA A 88 -6.45 21.36 -4.70
C ALA A 88 -6.48 22.67 -5.50
N SER A 89 -5.53 22.88 -6.42
CA SER A 89 -5.45 24.10 -7.20
C SER A 89 -5.98 23.93 -8.62
N GLY A 90 -7.30 23.96 -8.75
CA GLY A 90 -7.92 24.44 -9.99
C GLY A 90 -7.49 25.89 -10.25
N GLY A 91 -6.36 26.09 -10.92
CA GLY A 91 -5.98 27.34 -11.59
C GLY A 91 -5.17 28.39 -10.81
N MET A 92 -4.91 28.25 -9.50
CA MET A 92 -4.22 29.32 -8.72
C MET A 92 -2.91 28.92 -8.03
N GLY A 93 -2.60 27.62 -7.90
CA GLY A 93 -1.37 27.14 -7.24
C GLY A 93 -0.10 27.28 -8.09
N GLN A 94 -0.27 27.55 -9.39
CA GLN A 94 0.81 27.63 -10.36
C GLN A 94 1.66 28.90 -10.24
N MET A 95 1.21 29.92 -9.48
CA MET A 95 1.86 31.24 -9.44
C MET A 95 2.68 31.53 -8.18
N MET A 96 2.69 30.65 -7.17
CA MET A 96 3.41 30.92 -5.90
C MET A 96 4.69 30.10 -5.70
N MET A 97 5.02 29.17 -6.62
CA MET A 97 6.26 28.41 -6.59
C MET A 97 7.06 28.74 -7.84
N GLY A 98 8.22 29.38 -7.65
CA GLY A 98 9.02 29.94 -8.74
C GLY A 98 9.33 28.94 -9.86
N GLY A 99 8.83 29.23 -11.06
CA GLY A 99 9.47 28.98 -12.36
C GLY A 99 9.82 27.54 -12.78
N GLY A 100 9.54 26.52 -11.98
CA GLY A 100 9.73 25.11 -12.34
C GLY A 100 8.40 24.49 -12.75
N THR A 101 8.30 24.00 -13.99
CA THR A 101 7.20 23.15 -14.42
C THR A 101 7.27 21.85 -13.62
N MET A 102 6.58 21.77 -12.47
CA MET A 102 6.44 20.52 -11.74
C MET A 102 5.53 19.62 -12.55
N THR A 103 6.12 18.68 -13.28
CA THR A 103 5.41 17.65 -14.05
C THR A 103 4.70 16.70 -13.10
N SER A 104 3.51 16.24 -13.46
CA SER A 104 2.78 15.23 -12.69
C SER A 104 3.67 14.02 -12.41
N SER A 105 3.55 13.45 -11.21
CA SER A 105 4.28 12.25 -10.77
C SER A 105 4.11 11.03 -11.68
N SER A 106 3.10 11.02 -12.56
CA SER A 106 2.75 9.94 -13.48
C SER A 106 3.52 9.92 -14.81
N GLN A 107 4.37 10.91 -15.12
CA GLN A 107 5.07 10.93 -16.41
C GLN A 107 6.13 9.82 -16.52
N GLY A 108 6.00 8.97 -17.54
CA GLY A 108 6.98 7.93 -17.86
C GLY A 108 6.67 6.53 -17.32
N LEU A 109 5.53 6.36 -16.64
CA LEU A 109 5.08 5.05 -16.20
C LEU A 109 4.15 4.37 -17.21
N THR A 110 4.32 3.06 -17.31
CA THR A 110 3.34 2.14 -17.92
C THR A 110 2.56 1.48 -16.80
N TYR A 111 1.24 1.48 -16.92
CA TYR A 111 0.33 0.89 -15.94
C TYR A 111 -0.10 -0.50 -16.42
N PHE A 112 -0.25 -1.43 -15.48
CA PHE A 112 -0.65 -2.81 -15.77
C PHE A 112 -1.78 -3.25 -14.85
N ILE A 113 -2.60 -4.16 -15.37
CA ILE A 113 -3.63 -4.89 -14.67
C ILE A 113 -3.40 -6.37 -14.98
N ASN A 114 -3.05 -7.16 -13.96
CA ASN A 114 -2.70 -8.58 -14.12
C ASN A 114 -1.60 -8.84 -15.18
N GLY A 115 -0.65 -7.91 -15.35
CA GLY A 115 0.45 -8.01 -16.30
C GLY A 115 0.15 -7.49 -17.71
N ASP A 116 -1.09 -7.12 -18.01
CA ASP A 116 -1.48 -6.52 -19.30
C ASP A 116 -1.65 -4.99 -19.19
N ILE A 117 -1.44 -4.29 -20.31
CA ILE A 117 -1.73 -2.85 -20.40
C ILE A 117 -3.24 -2.60 -20.58
N PRO A 118 -3.78 -1.46 -20.10
CA PRO A 118 -5.22 -1.14 -20.20
C PRO A 118 -5.81 -1.27 -21.61
N GLU A 119 -5.04 -0.95 -22.65
CA GLU A 119 -5.45 -1.02 -24.06
C GLU A 119 -5.60 -2.46 -24.59
N ALA A 120 -4.93 -3.42 -23.97
CA ALA A 120 -4.95 -4.82 -24.37
C ALA A 120 -6.09 -5.62 -23.72
N LEU A 121 -6.72 -5.08 -22.66
CA LEU A 121 -7.75 -5.79 -21.91
C LEU A 121 -9.03 -6.03 -22.73
N ALA A 122 -9.43 -7.30 -22.83
CA ALA A 122 -10.75 -7.68 -23.31
C ALA A 122 -11.84 -7.38 -22.27
N PRO A 123 -13.07 -6.98 -22.67
CA PRO A 123 -14.17 -6.75 -21.74
C PRO A 123 -14.55 -8.02 -20.97
N VAL A 124 -14.65 -7.89 -19.65
CA VAL A 124 -15.20 -8.93 -18.78
C VAL A 124 -16.72 -8.94 -18.94
N THR A 125 -17.29 -10.06 -19.37
CA THR A 125 -18.75 -10.21 -19.49
C THR A 125 -19.38 -10.50 -18.13
N VAL A 126 -20.44 -9.78 -17.79
CA VAL A 126 -21.24 -9.93 -16.57
C VAL A 126 -22.73 -9.95 -16.91
N HIS A 127 -23.55 -10.63 -16.12
CA HIS A 127 -25.01 -10.62 -16.27
C HIS A 127 -25.65 -9.52 -15.42
N ALA A 128 -26.76 -8.96 -15.89
CA ALA A 128 -27.54 -8.00 -15.11
C ALA A 128 -27.95 -8.63 -13.75
N GLY A 129 -27.65 -7.93 -12.66
CA GLY A 129 -27.88 -8.40 -11.29
C GLY A 129 -26.77 -9.25 -10.68
N GLU A 130 -25.76 -9.67 -11.46
CA GLU A 130 -24.61 -10.43 -10.97
C GLU A 130 -23.80 -9.60 -9.95
N LYS A 131 -23.42 -10.23 -8.84
CA LYS A 131 -22.51 -9.67 -7.84
C LYS A 131 -21.10 -10.18 -8.11
N LEU A 132 -20.26 -9.29 -8.63
CA LEU A 132 -18.87 -9.56 -8.93
C LEU A 132 -17.98 -9.08 -7.78
N ARG A 133 -17.26 -9.99 -7.14
CA ARG A 133 -16.17 -9.63 -6.23
C ARG A 133 -14.91 -9.33 -7.03
N LEU A 134 -14.31 -8.17 -6.76
CA LEU A 134 -13.01 -7.77 -7.28
C LEU A 134 -12.03 -7.64 -6.12
N ARG A 135 -11.00 -8.48 -6.09
CA ARG A 135 -9.88 -8.41 -5.14
C ARG A 135 -8.81 -7.49 -5.70
N LEU A 136 -8.80 -6.25 -5.24
CA LEU A 136 -7.88 -5.22 -5.69
C LEU A 136 -6.58 -5.32 -4.90
N ILE A 137 -5.46 -5.39 -5.60
CA ILE A 137 -4.11 -5.38 -5.01
C ILE A 137 -3.31 -4.26 -5.67
N ASN A 138 -2.83 -3.29 -4.90
CA ASN A 138 -1.85 -2.34 -5.42
C ASN A 138 -0.42 -2.86 -5.17
N ALA A 139 0.19 -3.40 -6.23
CA ALA A 139 1.56 -3.91 -6.24
C ALA A 139 2.56 -2.92 -6.86
N SER A 140 2.16 -1.66 -7.06
CA SER A 140 3.05 -0.62 -7.56
C SER A 140 4.10 -0.22 -6.54
N ALA A 141 5.29 0.16 -7.01
CA ALA A 141 6.39 0.62 -6.16
C ALA A 141 6.07 1.93 -5.42
N SER A 142 5.38 2.85 -6.07
CA SER A 142 5.12 4.19 -5.51
C SER A 142 3.77 4.79 -5.94
N GLU A 143 3.05 4.14 -6.85
CA GLU A 143 1.83 4.70 -7.43
C GLU A 143 0.59 4.27 -6.68
N SER A 144 -0.23 5.26 -6.32
CA SER A 144 -1.58 5.08 -5.84
C SER A 144 -2.57 5.07 -7.00
N TYR A 145 -3.79 4.58 -6.76
CA TYR A 145 -4.89 4.63 -7.73
C TYR A 145 -6.14 5.23 -7.09
N TRP A 146 -6.80 6.15 -7.80
CA TRP A 146 -8.14 6.61 -7.44
C TRP A 146 -9.19 5.91 -8.29
N LEU A 147 -9.76 4.81 -7.79
CA LEU A 147 -10.68 3.95 -8.52
C LEU A 147 -12.12 4.47 -8.48
N THR A 148 -12.78 4.46 -9.64
CA THR A 148 -14.17 4.90 -9.86
C THR A 148 -14.85 3.97 -10.86
N MET A 149 -16.17 3.78 -10.71
CA MET A 149 -16.99 3.20 -11.77
C MET A 149 -17.59 4.30 -12.64
N ASP A 150 -17.79 4.02 -13.93
CA ASP A 150 -18.41 4.99 -14.87
C ASP A 150 -19.76 5.53 -14.39
N LYS A 151 -20.52 4.70 -13.65
CA LYS A 151 -21.79 5.06 -13.03
C LYS A 151 -21.97 4.27 -11.73
N GLY A 152 -22.65 4.89 -10.78
CA GLY A 152 -23.05 4.24 -9.53
C GLY A 152 -21.95 4.20 -8.49
N SER A 153 -22.09 3.25 -7.58
CA SER A 153 -21.23 2.97 -6.43
C SER A 153 -20.92 1.47 -6.37
N PHE A 154 -19.99 1.10 -5.51
CA PHE A 154 -19.67 -0.29 -5.20
C PHE A 154 -19.54 -0.47 -3.69
N LEU A 155 -19.60 -1.72 -3.23
CA LEU A 155 -19.50 -2.04 -1.82
C LEU A 155 -18.05 -2.42 -1.49
N VAL A 156 -17.41 -1.74 -0.55
CA VAL A 156 -16.19 -2.27 0.09
C VAL A 156 -16.62 -3.31 1.11
N THR A 157 -16.03 -4.50 1.02
CA THR A 157 -16.36 -5.64 1.89
C THR A 157 -15.17 -6.07 2.75
N HIS A 158 -13.95 -5.89 2.26
CA HIS A 158 -12.73 -6.22 2.99
C HIS A 158 -11.68 -5.12 2.85
N THR A 159 -10.85 -4.99 3.88
CA THR A 159 -9.65 -4.15 3.89
C THR A 159 -8.43 -4.99 4.25
N ASP A 160 -7.42 -4.98 3.39
CA ASP A 160 -6.16 -5.74 3.52
C ASP A 160 -6.36 -7.25 3.72
N GLY A 161 -7.48 -7.78 3.21
CA GLY A 161 -7.90 -9.17 3.34
C GLY A 161 -8.78 -9.47 4.56
N ASN A 162 -9.07 -8.47 5.41
CA ASN A 162 -9.92 -8.63 6.59
C ASN A 162 -11.36 -8.17 6.29
N PRO A 163 -12.39 -8.97 6.61
CA PRO A 163 -13.77 -8.59 6.38
C PRO A 163 -14.16 -7.39 7.25
N LEU A 164 -14.92 -6.47 6.68
CA LEU A 164 -15.63 -5.45 7.43
C LEU A 164 -16.80 -6.07 8.20
N ASP A 165 -17.28 -5.41 9.26
CA ASP A 165 -18.51 -5.82 9.97
C ASP A 165 -19.76 -5.74 9.07
N THR A 166 -19.79 -4.72 8.22
CA THR A 166 -20.87 -4.45 7.27
C THR A 166 -20.26 -3.91 5.97
N PRO A 167 -20.76 -4.29 4.78
CA PRO A 167 -20.31 -3.71 3.52
C PRO A 167 -20.61 -2.21 3.47
N ILE A 168 -19.69 -1.45 2.91
CA ILE A 168 -19.77 0.02 2.87
C ILE A 168 -19.92 0.48 1.43
N PRO A 169 -21.06 1.10 1.05
CA PRO A 169 -21.20 1.68 -0.27
C PRO A 169 -20.31 2.90 -0.41
N VAL A 170 -19.54 2.95 -1.51
CA VAL A 170 -18.70 4.09 -1.87
C VAL A 170 -18.75 4.44 -3.35
N SER A 171 -18.60 5.72 -3.67
CA SER A 171 -18.50 6.22 -5.05
C SER A 171 -17.13 5.97 -5.68
N ASP A 172 -16.10 5.94 -4.84
CA ASP A 172 -14.72 5.91 -5.26
C ASP A 172 -13.82 5.38 -4.13
N LEU A 173 -12.67 4.85 -4.52
CA LEU A 173 -11.71 4.21 -3.63
C LEU A 173 -10.30 4.64 -4.00
N TYR A 174 -9.64 5.34 -3.08
CA TYR A 174 -8.21 5.58 -3.17
C TYR A 174 -7.45 4.39 -2.57
N ILE A 175 -6.56 3.78 -3.36
CA ILE A 175 -5.77 2.62 -2.95
C ILE A 175 -4.28 2.94 -3.09
N ALA A 176 -3.60 3.09 -1.95
CA ALA A 176 -2.16 3.36 -1.89
C ALA A 176 -1.33 2.08 -2.13
N PRO A 177 -0.01 2.18 -2.41
CA PRO A 177 0.86 1.01 -2.50
C PRO A 177 0.66 0.04 -1.33
N ALA A 178 0.67 -1.25 -1.65
CA ALA A 178 0.41 -2.38 -0.76
C ALA A 178 -0.98 -2.51 -0.13
N GLU A 179 -1.88 -1.52 -0.25
CA GLU A 179 -3.25 -1.72 0.22
C GLU A 179 -3.98 -2.76 -0.64
N ARG A 180 -4.91 -3.48 0.00
CA ARG A 180 -5.85 -4.37 -0.69
C ARG A 180 -7.27 -4.06 -0.28
N TYR A 181 -8.17 -4.20 -1.23
CA TYR A 181 -9.60 -4.06 -1.00
C TYR A 181 -10.35 -5.12 -1.77
N ASP A 182 -11.24 -5.84 -1.10
CA ASP A 182 -12.23 -6.65 -1.81
C ASP A 182 -13.49 -5.83 -1.93
N ILE A 183 -13.88 -5.53 -3.17
CA ILE A 183 -15.11 -4.79 -3.46
C ILE A 183 -16.12 -5.73 -4.15
N VAL A 184 -17.41 -5.51 -3.88
CA VAL A 184 -18.50 -6.15 -4.60
C VAL A 184 -19.15 -5.11 -5.52
N VAL A 185 -19.18 -5.45 -6.80
CA VAL A 185 -19.72 -4.63 -7.86
C VAL A 185 -20.96 -5.30 -8.45
N THR A 186 -22.05 -4.54 -8.54
CA THR A 186 -23.21 -4.89 -9.35
C THR A 186 -23.17 -4.04 -10.62
N PRO A 187 -23.44 -4.62 -11.81
CA PRO A 187 -23.40 -3.88 -13.07
C PRO A 187 -24.26 -2.61 -13.03
N PRO A 188 -23.69 -1.43 -13.31
CA PRO A 188 -24.40 -0.17 -13.13
C PRO A 188 -25.30 0.21 -14.32
N GLN A 189 -25.10 -0.45 -15.46
CA GLN A 189 -25.86 -0.22 -16.69
C GLN A 189 -25.77 -1.43 -17.63
N THR A 190 -26.72 -1.53 -18.56
CA THR A 190 -26.67 -2.45 -19.71
C THR A 190 -25.51 -2.10 -20.65
N GLY A 191 -24.83 -3.10 -21.21
CA GLY A 191 -23.74 -2.89 -22.16
C GLY A 191 -22.43 -2.48 -21.49
N LYS A 192 -21.63 -1.65 -22.17
CA LYS A 192 -20.23 -1.37 -21.77
C LYS A 192 -20.16 -0.41 -20.58
N TRP A 193 -19.30 -0.72 -19.61
CA TRP A 193 -18.90 0.19 -18.52
C TRP A 193 -17.46 -0.13 -18.11
N TYR A 194 -16.89 0.67 -17.22
CA TYR A 194 -15.49 0.52 -16.81
C TYR A 194 -15.31 0.76 -15.32
N LEU A 195 -14.33 0.06 -14.74
CA LEU A 195 -13.64 0.48 -13.52
C LEU A 195 -12.38 1.23 -13.97
N ARG A 196 -12.19 2.46 -13.51
CA ARG A 196 -11.14 3.36 -13.99
C ARG A 196 -10.39 3.98 -12.84
N SER A 197 -9.11 4.29 -13.07
CA SER A 197 -8.38 5.20 -12.22
C SER A 197 -8.03 6.50 -12.93
N LYS A 198 -8.27 7.63 -12.25
CA LYS A 198 -7.87 8.96 -12.73
C LYS A 198 -7.13 9.71 -11.65
N ILE A 199 -5.92 10.15 -11.97
CA ILE A 199 -5.06 10.91 -11.07
C ILE A 199 -4.52 12.12 -11.83
N ALA A 200 -4.66 13.32 -11.24
CA ALA A 200 -4.27 14.60 -11.86
C ALA A 200 -4.80 14.79 -13.30
N GLY A 201 -6.00 14.29 -13.59
CA GLY A 201 -6.63 14.37 -14.91
C GLY A 201 -6.17 13.32 -15.93
N GLN A 202 -5.15 12.51 -15.61
CA GLN A 202 -4.70 11.38 -16.44
C GLN A 202 -5.45 10.10 -16.05
N GLU A 203 -6.00 9.40 -17.05
CA GLU A 203 -6.53 8.05 -16.86
C GLU A 203 -5.36 7.06 -16.85
N THR A 204 -5.14 6.39 -15.72
CA THR A 204 -4.00 5.48 -15.50
C THR A 204 -4.40 4.01 -15.62
N VAL A 205 -5.62 3.67 -15.21
CA VAL A 205 -6.19 2.32 -15.29
C VAL A 205 -7.56 2.41 -15.97
N ARG A 206 -7.86 1.47 -16.87
CA ARG A 206 -9.18 1.30 -17.48
C ARG A 206 -9.49 -0.17 -17.71
N ILE A 207 -10.36 -0.74 -16.88
CA ILE A 207 -10.77 -2.15 -16.95
C ILE A 207 -12.16 -2.22 -17.57
N PRO A 208 -12.31 -2.82 -18.78
CA PRO A 208 -13.59 -2.88 -19.47
C PRO A 208 -14.47 -4.01 -18.96
N PHE A 209 -15.76 -3.71 -18.81
CA PHE A 209 -16.81 -4.69 -18.53
C PHE A 209 -17.93 -4.56 -19.56
N TYR A 210 -18.68 -5.64 -19.76
CA TYR A 210 -19.87 -5.65 -20.62
C TYR A 210 -21.01 -6.41 -19.94
N THR A 211 -22.11 -5.70 -19.67
CA THR A 211 -23.31 -6.27 -19.05
C THR A 211 -24.26 -6.84 -20.09
N GLN A 212 -24.54 -8.15 -19.98
CA GLN A 212 -25.61 -8.84 -20.69
C GLN A 212 -26.92 -8.78 -19.89
N GLY A 213 -28.02 -8.46 -20.56
CA GLY A 213 -29.33 -8.28 -19.92
C GLY A 213 -29.62 -6.82 -19.57
N GLN A 214 -30.85 -6.54 -19.15
CA GLN A 214 -31.31 -5.18 -18.86
C GLN A 214 -31.06 -4.82 -17.39
N VAL A 215 -30.34 -3.72 -17.16
CA VAL A 215 -30.21 -3.08 -15.85
C VAL A 215 -31.24 -1.95 -15.75
N SER A 216 -32.24 -2.13 -14.90
CA SER A 216 -33.30 -1.13 -14.68
C SER A 216 -32.86 0.00 -13.75
N GLU A 217 -32.08 -0.32 -12.72
CA GLU A 217 -31.55 0.62 -11.74
C GLU A 217 -30.09 0.28 -11.42
N GLY A 218 -29.23 1.31 -11.43
CA GLY A 218 -27.85 1.19 -10.98
C GLY A 218 -27.73 1.33 -9.46
N PRO A 219 -26.54 1.06 -8.89
CA PRO A 219 -26.30 1.26 -7.47
C PRO A 219 -26.57 2.72 -7.06
N PRO A 220 -27.14 2.96 -5.87
CA PRO A 220 -27.46 4.31 -5.41
C PRO A 220 -26.18 5.16 -5.22
N PRO A 221 -26.30 6.51 -5.18
CA PRO A 221 -25.18 7.36 -4.82
C PRO A 221 -24.62 7.00 -3.43
N ALA A 222 -23.30 7.16 -3.29
CA ALA A 222 -22.58 6.82 -2.08
C ALA A 222 -21.46 7.85 -1.82
N PRO A 223 -20.95 8.00 -0.59
CA PRO A 223 -19.82 8.88 -0.30
C PRO A 223 -18.50 8.30 -0.84
N SER A 224 -17.46 9.14 -0.92
CA SER A 224 -16.09 8.68 -1.16
C SER A 224 -15.58 7.83 0.01
N TRP A 225 -14.74 6.84 -0.29
CA TRP A 225 -14.12 5.99 0.72
C TRP A 225 -13.23 6.78 1.70
N SER A 226 -13.32 6.42 2.97
CA SER A 226 -12.56 6.92 4.10
C SER A 226 -12.45 5.82 5.15
N TYR A 227 -11.32 5.76 5.85
CA TYR A 227 -11.12 4.87 6.99
C TYR A 227 -12.13 5.08 8.13
N THR A 228 -12.93 6.15 8.09
CA THR A 228 -13.97 6.44 9.09
C THR A 228 -15.39 6.06 8.64
N ASN A 229 -15.60 5.55 7.42
CA ASN A 229 -16.95 5.21 6.93
C ASN A 229 -17.59 4.04 7.71
N SER A 230 -16.78 3.12 8.23
CA SER A 230 -17.24 1.90 8.91
C SER A 230 -17.73 2.14 10.34
N SER A 231 -17.42 3.30 10.91
CA SER A 231 -17.54 3.52 12.34
C SER A 231 -18.41 4.73 12.64
N ALA A 232 -19.36 4.56 13.56
CA ALA A 232 -20.01 5.68 14.22
C ALA A 232 -18.99 6.52 15.02
N ASP A 233 -19.36 7.78 15.27
CA ASP A 233 -18.64 8.65 16.21
C ASP A 233 -18.77 8.14 17.66
N GLY A 234 -17.86 8.58 18.52
CA GLY A 234 -17.94 8.34 19.96
C GLY A 234 -17.23 7.07 20.45
N GLY A 235 -16.24 6.58 19.70
CA GLY A 235 -15.31 5.57 20.22
C GLY A 235 -14.49 6.10 21.40
N SER A 236 -13.93 5.18 22.19
CA SER A 236 -12.99 5.52 23.27
C SER A 236 -11.71 4.71 23.10
N LEU A 237 -10.57 5.35 23.33
CA LEU A 237 -9.29 4.68 23.28
C LEU A 237 -9.07 3.87 24.56
N ALA A 238 -8.88 2.56 24.42
CA ALA A 238 -8.58 1.68 25.53
C ALA A 238 -7.21 2.00 26.14
N LYS A 239 -6.95 1.51 27.36
CA LYS A 239 -5.59 1.51 27.91
C LYS A 239 -4.72 0.53 27.12
N VAL A 240 -3.48 0.93 26.85
CA VAL A 240 -2.46 0.10 26.21
C VAL A 240 -1.26 -0.07 27.13
N ASP A 241 -0.47 -1.12 26.89
CA ASP A 241 0.73 -1.40 27.68
C ASP A 241 1.91 -0.54 27.22
N GLN A 242 1.96 -0.24 25.92
CA GLN A 242 3.02 0.57 25.31
C GLN A 242 2.46 1.54 24.28
N HIS A 243 3.05 2.73 24.20
CA HIS A 243 2.62 3.80 23.32
C HIS A 243 3.84 4.47 22.67
N PHE A 244 3.80 4.59 21.35
CA PHE A 244 4.81 5.26 20.53
C PHE A 244 4.17 6.35 19.67
N VAL A 245 4.93 7.42 19.42
CA VAL A 245 4.54 8.50 18.50
C VAL A 245 5.58 8.57 17.39
N LEU A 246 5.13 8.52 16.15
CA LEU A 246 5.96 8.60 14.95
C LEU A 246 5.54 9.79 14.10
N THR A 247 6.53 10.51 13.61
CA THR A 247 6.35 11.64 12.70
C THR A 247 7.10 11.36 11.41
N PRO A 248 6.46 10.68 10.43
CA PRO A 248 6.94 10.65 9.05
C PRO A 248 7.09 12.07 8.50
N SER A 249 8.27 12.39 7.99
CA SER A 249 8.61 13.70 7.42
C SER A 249 9.78 13.60 6.44
N GLY A 250 10.24 14.73 5.89
CA GLY A 250 11.34 14.81 4.93
C GLY A 250 10.89 15.08 3.50
N GLY A 251 11.75 14.74 2.54
CA GLY A 251 11.53 14.99 1.10
C GLY A 251 11.70 16.45 0.69
N MET A 252 11.89 16.67 -0.62
CA MET A 252 12.09 17.94 -1.37
C MET A 252 12.38 19.22 -0.58
N MET A 253 11.44 19.72 0.23
CA MET A 253 11.57 20.97 1.00
C MET A 253 12.45 20.85 2.26
N MET A 254 12.70 19.64 2.76
CA MET A 254 13.40 19.34 4.02
C MET A 254 14.66 18.45 3.83
N GLY A 255 14.99 18.08 2.58
CA GLY A 255 16.18 17.29 2.23
C GLY A 255 15.87 16.07 1.34
N PRO A 256 16.92 15.37 0.84
CA PRO A 256 16.74 14.18 -0.01
C PRO A 256 16.31 12.94 0.76
N SER A 257 16.44 12.95 2.09
CA SER A 257 16.13 11.80 2.94
C SER A 257 14.72 11.88 3.51
N TRP A 258 14.16 10.72 3.77
CA TRP A 258 12.93 10.58 4.52
C TRP A 258 13.23 10.18 5.95
N THR A 259 12.37 10.59 6.87
CA THR A 259 12.62 10.46 8.30
C THR A 259 11.40 9.99 9.07
N ILE A 260 11.66 9.28 10.17
CA ILE A 260 10.72 9.07 11.26
C ILE A 260 11.32 9.74 12.49
N ASN A 261 10.60 10.69 13.10
CA ASN A 261 11.07 11.45 14.26
C ASN A 261 12.41 12.15 14.02
N GLY A 262 12.64 12.63 12.78
CA GLY A 262 13.84 13.38 12.40
C GLY A 262 15.07 12.54 12.07
N ALA A 263 15.01 11.20 12.18
CA ALA A 263 16.08 10.30 11.80
C ALA A 263 15.71 9.47 10.55
N SER A 264 16.69 9.16 9.71
CA SER A 264 16.54 8.25 8.57
C SER A 264 17.12 6.87 8.92
N TYR A 265 16.45 5.80 8.48
CA TYR A 265 16.95 4.43 8.63
C TYR A 265 18.35 4.30 7.98
N PRO A 266 19.33 3.58 8.58
CA PRO A 266 19.22 2.72 9.77
C PRO A 266 19.35 3.43 11.13
N ASN A 267 19.36 4.76 11.18
CA ASN A 267 19.53 5.52 12.43
C ASN A 267 18.22 5.83 13.16
N THR A 268 17.08 5.34 12.67
CA THR A 268 15.79 5.48 13.36
C THR A 268 15.77 4.65 14.64
N ALA A 269 15.16 5.20 15.70
CA ALA A 269 15.01 4.48 16.95
C ALA A 269 14.03 3.29 16.77
N PRO A 270 14.41 2.06 17.15
CA PRO A 270 13.51 0.92 17.07
C PRO A 270 12.38 1.03 18.10
N LEU A 271 11.21 0.48 17.74
CA LEU A 271 10.05 0.38 18.62
C LEU A 271 10.17 -0.90 19.45
N ARG A 272 10.77 -0.77 20.64
CA ARG A 272 11.01 -1.91 21.53
C ARG A 272 9.73 -2.34 22.24
N ILE A 273 9.24 -3.53 21.94
CA ILE A 273 7.97 -4.05 22.45
C ILE A 273 8.13 -5.34 23.26
N GLY A 274 7.28 -5.52 24.26
CA GLY A 274 7.17 -6.76 25.03
C GLY A 274 6.20 -7.74 24.36
N LYS A 275 6.54 -9.03 24.36
CA LYS A 275 5.63 -10.07 23.88
C LYS A 275 4.32 -10.06 24.67
N GLY A 276 3.19 -10.08 23.97
CA GLY A 276 1.85 -10.06 24.55
C GLY A 276 1.31 -8.68 24.93
N ASN A 277 2.12 -7.63 24.81
CA ASN A 277 1.66 -6.26 25.07
C ASN A 277 0.70 -5.78 23.99
N ARG A 278 -0.32 -5.03 24.39
CA ARG A 278 -1.11 -4.17 23.51
C ARG A 278 -0.31 -2.91 23.23
N VAL A 279 0.04 -2.71 21.96
CA VAL A 279 0.89 -1.61 21.50
C VAL A 279 0.05 -0.60 20.75
N ARG A 280 0.20 0.70 21.07
CA ARG A 280 -0.33 1.83 20.30
C ARG A 280 0.78 2.55 19.57
N ILE A 281 0.53 2.88 18.30
CA ILE A 281 1.37 3.77 17.52
C ILE A 281 0.51 4.92 16.98
N GLU A 282 0.83 6.14 17.40
CA GLU A 282 0.27 7.35 16.83
C GLU A 282 1.21 7.87 15.75
N MET A 283 0.67 8.15 14.57
CA MET A 283 1.42 8.63 13.42
C MET A 283 0.85 9.95 12.92
N GLN A 284 1.71 10.91 12.65
CA GLN A 284 1.33 12.17 12.02
C GLN A 284 2.26 12.48 10.85
N ASN A 285 1.71 12.54 9.64
CA ASN A 285 2.48 12.92 8.46
C ASN A 285 2.68 14.44 8.45
N MET A 286 3.93 14.87 8.54
CA MET A 286 4.33 16.28 8.51
C MET A 286 4.97 16.70 7.17
N SER A 287 4.91 15.83 6.16
CA SER A 287 5.38 16.10 4.81
C SER A 287 4.23 16.42 3.84
N MET A 288 4.59 16.88 2.65
CA MET A 288 3.66 17.14 1.55
C MET A 288 3.39 15.92 0.65
N MET A 289 3.95 14.76 0.99
CA MET A 289 3.77 13.51 0.26
C MET A 289 3.02 12.51 1.11
N GLU A 290 2.29 11.59 0.49
CA GLU A 290 1.63 10.50 1.20
C GLU A 290 2.61 9.40 1.67
N HIS A 291 2.23 8.68 2.73
CA HIS A 291 2.99 7.55 3.27
C HIS A 291 2.07 6.36 3.60
N PRO A 292 2.02 5.31 2.76
CA PRO A 292 1.42 4.03 3.12
C PRO A 292 2.30 3.31 4.14
N MET A 293 1.94 3.39 5.42
CA MET A 293 2.72 2.83 6.53
C MET A 293 2.39 1.35 6.76
N HIS A 294 3.39 0.47 6.67
CA HIS A 294 3.26 -0.99 6.75
C HIS A 294 4.17 -1.62 7.82
N PRO A 295 3.65 -1.93 9.02
CA PRO A 295 4.34 -2.76 10.00
C PRO A 295 4.18 -4.25 9.67
N HIS A 296 5.30 -4.96 9.56
CA HIS A 296 5.30 -6.39 9.28
C HIS A 296 4.78 -7.22 10.46
N GLY A 297 4.32 -8.43 10.13
CA GLY A 297 4.01 -9.48 11.10
C GLY A 297 2.77 -9.26 11.96
N HIS A 298 2.04 -8.16 11.78
CA HIS A 298 0.83 -7.85 12.53
C HIS A 298 -0.21 -7.24 11.60
N SER A 299 -1.45 -7.72 11.69
CA SER A 299 -2.58 -6.85 11.40
C SER A 299 -2.82 -5.93 12.60
N PHE A 300 -3.26 -4.71 12.34
CA PHE A 300 -3.56 -3.71 13.34
C PHE A 300 -4.96 -3.15 13.18
N GLU A 301 -5.48 -2.62 14.28
CA GLU A 301 -6.72 -1.88 14.38
C GLU A 301 -6.44 -0.38 14.17
N ILE A 302 -7.06 0.27 13.19
CA ILE A 302 -7.13 1.73 13.12
C ILE A 302 -8.16 2.18 14.16
N THR A 303 -7.71 2.78 15.26
CA THR A 303 -8.58 3.21 16.36
C THR A 303 -8.93 4.70 16.30
N SER A 304 -8.13 5.51 15.60
CA SER A 304 -8.42 6.91 15.34
C SER A 304 -7.86 7.35 13.99
N PHE A 305 -8.61 8.15 13.24
CA PHE A 305 -8.15 8.75 11.99
C PHE A 305 -8.57 10.22 11.91
N ASN A 306 -7.61 11.10 11.64
CA ASN A 306 -7.79 12.56 11.63
C ASN A 306 -8.50 13.12 12.87
N GLY A 307 -8.27 12.50 14.04
CA GLY A 307 -8.85 12.92 15.32
C GLY A 307 -10.22 12.35 15.64
N ARG A 308 -10.85 11.64 14.70
CA ARG A 308 -12.07 10.90 14.95
C ARG A 308 -11.71 9.54 15.50
N VAL A 309 -12.12 9.26 16.75
CA VAL A 309 -11.96 7.94 17.38
C VAL A 309 -13.07 7.02 16.88
N LEU A 310 -12.68 5.85 16.38
CA LEU A 310 -13.59 4.87 15.81
C LEU A 310 -14.21 4.03 16.94
N ALA A 311 -15.53 4.01 17.03
CA ALA A 311 -16.27 3.06 17.85
C ALA A 311 -16.05 1.60 17.42
N ARG A 312 -15.75 1.38 16.13
CA ARG A 312 -15.40 0.08 15.56
C ARG A 312 -14.13 0.21 14.73
N PRO A 313 -12.98 -0.24 15.26
CA PRO A 313 -11.71 -0.13 14.54
C PRO A 313 -11.72 -0.91 13.22
N LEU A 314 -10.99 -0.39 12.23
CA LEU A 314 -10.74 -1.12 10.97
C LEU A 314 -9.50 -2.00 11.12
N ILE A 315 -9.59 -3.27 10.71
CA ILE A 315 -8.44 -4.18 10.72
C ILE A 315 -7.72 -4.09 9.38
N LYS A 316 -6.45 -3.68 9.43
CA LYS A 316 -5.59 -3.42 8.27
C LYS A 316 -4.17 -3.87 8.54
N ASP A 317 -3.33 -3.89 7.52
CA ASP A 317 -1.88 -4.04 7.68
C ASP A 317 -1.09 -2.96 6.92
N VAL A 318 -1.75 -2.09 6.16
CA VAL A 318 -1.16 -0.87 5.59
C VAL A 318 -2.11 0.29 5.86
N VAL A 319 -1.64 1.45 6.30
CA VAL A 319 -2.50 2.65 6.39
C VAL A 319 -1.86 3.82 5.66
N ASN A 320 -2.59 4.43 4.73
CA ASN A 320 -2.09 5.61 4.05
C ASN A 320 -2.29 6.87 4.89
N LEU A 321 -1.23 7.67 5.02
CA LEU A 321 -1.25 8.99 5.62
C LEU A 321 -0.98 10.03 4.54
N ARG A 322 -2.01 10.74 4.09
CA ARG A 322 -1.86 11.88 3.18
C ARG A 322 -1.24 13.07 3.93
N PRO A 323 -0.86 14.15 3.24
CA PRO A 323 -0.26 15.32 3.88
C PRO A 323 -1.10 15.82 5.06
N MET A 324 -0.45 16.03 6.20
CA MET A 324 -1.05 16.51 7.44
C MET A 324 -2.06 15.58 8.11
N GLU A 325 -2.28 14.38 7.58
CA GLU A 325 -3.16 13.40 8.21
C GLU A 325 -2.49 12.73 9.42
N ARG A 326 -3.34 12.25 10.32
CA ARG A 326 -2.92 11.51 11.51
C ARG A 326 -3.73 10.23 11.69
N CYS A 327 -3.08 9.18 12.14
CA CYS A 327 -3.70 7.89 12.42
C CYS A 327 -3.16 7.31 13.73
N THR A 328 -4.04 6.69 14.51
CA THR A 328 -3.66 5.85 15.64
C THR A 328 -3.96 4.41 15.27
N ILE A 329 -2.94 3.55 15.35
CA ILE A 329 -3.08 2.11 15.17
C ILE A 329 -2.77 1.37 16.47
N GLU A 330 -3.41 0.23 16.66
CA GLU A 330 -3.16 -0.67 17.78
C GLU A 330 -3.04 -2.12 17.32
N PHE A 331 -2.14 -2.88 17.95
CA PHE A 331 -2.06 -4.32 17.72
C PHE A 331 -1.60 -5.04 18.99
N LEU A 332 -1.83 -6.36 19.01
CA LEU A 332 -1.29 -7.24 20.03
C LEU A 332 0.06 -7.79 19.56
N ALA A 333 1.11 -7.64 20.37
CA ALA A 333 2.45 -8.16 20.11
C ALA A 333 2.53 -9.70 20.27
N ASN A 334 1.81 -10.44 19.43
CA ASN A 334 1.64 -11.89 19.53
C ASN A 334 2.42 -12.70 18.48
N ASN A 335 3.24 -12.04 17.65
CA ASN A 335 4.05 -12.67 16.61
C ASN A 335 5.55 -12.39 16.82
N PRO A 336 6.24 -13.12 17.71
CA PRO A 336 7.60 -12.81 18.14
C PRO A 336 8.65 -12.83 17.02
N GLY A 337 9.64 -11.95 17.17
CA GLY A 337 10.75 -11.72 16.25
C GLY A 337 10.69 -10.32 15.67
N ASN A 338 11.85 -9.78 15.30
CA ASN A 338 11.91 -8.41 14.78
C ASN A 338 11.13 -8.29 13.48
N ARG A 339 10.42 -7.17 13.33
CA ARG A 339 9.54 -6.88 12.18
C ARG A 339 9.92 -5.54 11.60
N PHE A 340 10.04 -5.50 10.28
CA PHE A 340 10.29 -4.24 9.59
C PHE A 340 9.04 -3.36 9.65
N PHE A 341 9.21 -2.04 9.73
CA PHE A 341 8.11 -1.10 9.69
C PHE A 341 8.50 0.09 8.81
N HIS A 342 7.88 0.21 7.64
CA HIS A 342 8.31 1.16 6.63
C HIS A 342 7.15 1.78 5.85
N CYS A 343 7.47 2.83 5.09
CA CYS A 343 6.62 3.36 4.04
C CYS A 343 6.63 2.41 2.84
N HIS A 344 5.47 2.08 2.28
CA HIS A 344 5.34 1.27 1.07
C HIS A 344 5.37 2.11 -0.22
N ASN A 345 5.67 3.41 -0.12
CA ASN A 345 6.33 4.08 -1.23
C ASN A 345 7.81 3.68 -1.18
N LEU A 346 8.21 2.78 -2.08
CA LEU A 346 9.52 2.13 -2.04
C LEU A 346 10.68 3.11 -2.21
N GLN A 347 10.47 4.26 -2.86
CA GLN A 347 11.45 5.33 -2.87
C GLN A 347 11.63 5.91 -1.47
N HIS A 348 10.54 6.19 -0.77
CA HIS A 348 10.59 6.72 0.59
C HIS A 348 11.27 5.75 1.54
N MET A 349 10.96 4.45 1.42
CA MET A 349 11.65 3.38 2.17
C MET A 349 13.15 3.38 1.90
N ARG A 350 13.55 3.32 0.62
CA ARG A 350 14.95 3.29 0.19
C ARG A 350 15.74 4.48 0.74
N ASP A 351 15.11 5.64 0.77
CA ASP A 351 15.69 6.90 1.18
C ASP A 351 15.51 7.20 2.69
N GLY A 352 15.04 6.21 3.47
CA GLY A 352 15.15 6.20 4.93
C GLY A 352 13.86 6.16 5.75
N LEU A 353 12.67 6.14 5.13
CA LEU A 353 11.37 6.09 5.86
C LEU A 353 11.04 4.68 6.36
N ALA A 354 11.83 4.23 7.32
CA ALA A 354 11.66 2.94 7.96
C ALA A 354 12.15 2.94 9.41
N THR A 355 11.70 1.96 10.17
CA THR A 355 12.19 1.58 11.49
C THR A 355 11.95 0.08 11.70
N VAL A 356 12.26 -0.41 12.90
CA VAL A 356 12.08 -1.81 13.27
C VAL A 356 11.20 -1.87 14.52
N VAL A 357 10.21 -2.76 14.50
CA VAL A 357 9.55 -3.22 15.72
C VAL A 357 10.42 -4.33 16.31
N GLU A 358 11.07 -4.03 17.42
CA GLU A 358 12.05 -4.90 18.08
C GLU A 358 11.38 -5.59 19.28
N TYR A 359 11.29 -6.92 19.26
CA TYR A 359 10.81 -7.65 20.44
C TYR A 359 11.93 -7.68 21.48
N ALA A 360 11.61 -7.33 22.73
CA ALA A 360 12.61 -7.19 23.80
C ALA A 360 13.50 -8.43 24.00
N ASP A 361 12.96 -9.63 23.75
CA ASP A 361 13.68 -10.91 23.87
C ASP A 361 14.39 -11.34 22.57
N TYR A 362 14.34 -10.52 21.51
CA TYR A 362 14.90 -10.79 20.19
C TYR A 362 15.82 -9.63 19.76
N PRO A 363 17.03 -9.52 20.33
CA PRO A 363 17.98 -8.52 19.88
C PRO A 363 18.27 -8.70 18.39
N LEU A 364 18.38 -7.58 17.65
CA LEU A 364 18.75 -7.62 16.24
C LEU A 364 20.07 -8.39 16.05
N PRO A 365 20.17 -9.33 15.09
CA PRO A 365 21.47 -9.83 14.69
C PRO A 365 22.28 -8.61 14.23
N HIS A 366 23.41 -8.35 14.90
CA HIS A 366 24.24 -7.15 14.73
C HIS A 366 24.21 -6.60 13.30
N VAL A 367 23.63 -5.41 13.14
CA VAL A 367 23.49 -4.69 11.87
C VAL A 367 24.84 -4.23 11.29
N ASP A 368 25.94 -4.52 11.99
CA ASP A 368 27.33 -4.26 11.58
C ASP A 368 27.70 -4.92 10.23
N LYS A 369 26.90 -5.87 9.74
CA LYS A 369 27.15 -6.58 8.46
C LYS A 369 26.70 -5.83 7.20
N TRP A 370 25.97 -4.72 7.32
CA TRP A 370 25.65 -3.84 6.17
C TRP A 370 26.44 -2.54 6.17
N ARG A 371 27.53 -2.49 6.93
CA ARG A 371 28.59 -1.53 6.70
C ARG A 371 29.18 -1.88 5.32
N ILE A 372 28.63 -1.27 4.26
CA ILE A 372 29.31 -1.20 2.98
C ILE A 372 30.70 -0.65 3.32
N GLU A 373 31.74 -1.48 3.18
CA GLU A 373 33.07 -1.06 3.56
C GLU A 373 33.41 0.23 2.80
N PRO A 374 33.96 1.25 3.47
CA PRO A 374 34.23 2.55 2.85
C PRO A 374 35.18 2.48 1.65
N ASP A 375 35.89 1.36 1.46
CA ASP A 375 36.73 1.13 0.29
C ASP A 375 35.95 0.73 -0.98
N PHE A 376 34.62 0.53 -0.91
CA PHE A 376 33.77 0.39 -2.10
C PHE A 376 33.37 1.74 -2.72
N VAL A 377 33.62 2.86 -2.01
CA VAL A 377 33.33 4.23 -2.50
C VAL A 377 34.62 5.05 -2.49
N LYS A 378 35.55 4.66 -3.36
CA LYS A 378 36.61 5.56 -3.83
C LYS A 378 36.66 5.53 -5.34
N THR A 379 35.83 6.35 -5.97
CA THR A 379 36.20 7.00 -7.23
C THR A 379 35.52 8.36 -7.30
N ASP A 380 36.36 9.37 -7.48
CA ASP A 380 36.01 10.75 -7.75
C ASP A 380 34.95 10.89 -8.85
N GLY A 381 33.97 11.77 -8.61
CA GLY A 381 33.21 12.44 -9.66
C GLY A 381 32.36 11.58 -10.58
N MET A 382 31.03 11.62 -10.36
CA MET A 382 29.97 11.16 -11.25
C MET A 382 29.81 9.65 -11.48
N ALA A 383 28.54 9.24 -11.39
CA ALA A 383 27.95 7.96 -11.79
C ALA A 383 28.08 6.79 -10.80
N PHE A 384 26.94 6.48 -10.16
CA PHE A 384 26.51 5.11 -9.88
C PHE A 384 26.58 4.31 -11.20
N LYS A 385 27.74 3.76 -11.53
CA LYS A 385 27.91 2.81 -12.63
C LYS A 385 27.29 1.48 -12.19
N ARG A 386 26.11 1.18 -12.72
CA ARG A 386 25.97 0.14 -13.77
C ARG A 386 26.91 -1.07 -13.65
N GLU A 387 26.90 -1.83 -12.54
CA GLU A 387 27.69 -3.08 -12.42
C GLU A 387 26.91 -4.38 -12.63
N MET A 388 25.58 -4.33 -12.86
CA MET A 388 24.80 -5.51 -13.28
C MET A 388 24.57 -5.61 -14.80
N ARG A 389 25.19 -4.72 -15.60
CA ARG A 389 25.02 -4.71 -17.08
C ARG A 389 26.12 -5.45 -17.85
N ASP A 390 27.09 -6.07 -17.16
CA ASP A 390 28.17 -6.85 -17.79
C ASP A 390 27.96 -8.37 -17.71
N LEU A 391 26.76 -8.85 -17.39
CA LEU A 391 26.29 -10.17 -17.83
C LEU A 391 25.95 -10.11 -19.34
N GLN A 392 26.95 -9.85 -20.17
CA GLN A 392 26.88 -10.17 -21.59
C GLN A 392 27.06 -11.68 -21.74
N PHE A 393 26.06 -12.31 -22.37
CA PHE A 393 26.10 -13.65 -22.91
C PHE A 393 27.47 -13.98 -23.53
N ARG A 394 28.11 -15.04 -23.04
CA ARG A 394 28.91 -15.97 -23.84
C ARG A 394 28.60 -17.39 -23.44
#